data_AF-A0A536NYI4-F1
#
_entry.id   AF-A0A536NYI4-F1
#
_cell.length_a   1.000
_cell.length_b   1.000
_cell.length_c   1.000
_cell.angle_alpha   90.00
_cell.angle_beta   90.00
_cell.angle_gamma   90.00
#
_symmetry.space_group_name_H-M   'P 1'
#
loop_
_entity.id
_entity.type
_entity.pdbx_description
1 polymer ?
#
loop_
_entity_poly.entity_id
_entity_poly.type
_entity_poly.pdbx_seq_one_letter_code
_entity_poly.pdbx_strand_id
1 'polypeptide(L)'
;MKRQEGAPGRRELKPAAWFQERLAEWQRRMGLGAWTLRPAYKPKLRGAEGLAKVNTGFLEAELTFRQDVLVERGDVVIVHELTHILTDEWAEAMESVIKDMVPRKIQRDARDFLRPHEESVVEAIAHALVRTADVERSNRIVQPQPSTVAQAQTKETAGTPVAAGSKPETAKPGEG
;
A
#
# COMPACT_ATOMS: atom_id res chain seq x y z
N MET A 1 11.69 8.54 -55.39
CA MET A 1 11.90 8.61 -53.92
C MET A 1 10.81 7.79 -53.25
N LYS A 2 11.14 6.62 -52.68
CA LYS A 2 10.17 5.81 -51.92
C LYS A 2 10.06 6.39 -50.51
N ARG A 3 8.86 6.84 -50.13
CA ARG A 3 8.54 7.20 -48.73
C ARG A 3 8.70 5.94 -47.89
N GLN A 4 9.59 5.98 -46.90
CA GLN A 4 9.64 4.99 -45.85
C GLN A 4 8.33 5.09 -45.06
N GLU A 5 7.46 4.10 -45.21
CA GLU A 5 6.34 3.88 -44.29
C GLU A 5 6.93 3.61 -42.91
N GLY A 6 6.55 4.44 -41.94
CA GLY A 6 6.96 4.29 -40.55
C GLY A 6 6.56 2.92 -40.03
N ALA A 7 7.44 2.34 -39.22
CA ALA A 7 7.23 1.07 -38.53
C ALA A 7 5.82 1.01 -37.89
N PRO A 8 5.16 -0.16 -37.89
CA PRO A 8 3.83 -0.30 -37.31
C PRO A 8 3.85 0.18 -35.86
N GLY A 9 2.92 1.08 -35.56
CA GLY A 9 2.97 1.98 -34.40
C GLY A 9 3.36 1.30 -33.10
N ARG A 10 4.21 1.98 -32.32
CA ARG A 10 4.39 1.71 -30.90
C ARG A 10 3.02 1.76 -30.23
N ARG A 11 2.39 0.61 -30.06
CA ARG A 11 1.18 0.47 -29.25
C ARG A 11 1.56 0.93 -27.85
N GLU A 12 1.01 2.05 -27.39
CA GLU A 12 1.24 2.53 -26.03
C GLU A 12 0.94 1.39 -25.06
N LEU A 13 1.92 1.06 -24.22
CA LEU A 13 1.76 0.04 -23.20
C LEU A 13 0.85 0.63 -22.14
N LYS A 14 -0.42 0.25 -22.18
CA LYS A 14 -1.41 0.66 -21.20
C LYS A 14 -1.62 -0.47 -20.19
N PRO A 15 -1.76 -0.13 -18.90
CA PRO A 15 -2.17 -1.12 -17.92
C PRO A 15 -3.57 -1.65 -18.24
N ALA A 16 -3.89 -2.81 -17.70
CA ALA A 16 -5.27 -3.25 -17.61
C ALA A 16 -6.10 -2.21 -16.83
N ALA A 17 -7.36 -2.02 -17.19
CA ALA A 17 -8.23 -1.00 -16.59
C ALA A 17 -8.33 -1.12 -15.06
N TRP A 18 -8.28 -2.35 -14.54
CA TRP A 18 -8.34 -2.64 -13.11
C TRP A 18 -7.08 -2.19 -12.34
N PHE A 19 -5.94 -2.03 -13.00
CA PHE A 19 -4.63 -1.91 -12.33
C PHE A 19 -4.52 -0.65 -11.49
N GLN A 20 -4.96 0.49 -12.02
CA GLN A 20 -4.88 1.77 -11.32
C GLN A 20 -5.75 1.77 -10.05
N GLU A 21 -6.93 1.16 -10.14
CA GLU A 21 -7.82 1.01 -8.98
C GLU A 21 -7.19 0.12 -7.91
N ARG A 22 -6.56 -1.00 -8.31
CA ARG A 22 -5.86 -1.89 -7.37
C ARG A 22 -4.61 -1.26 -6.78
N LEU A 23 -3.82 -0.55 -7.57
CA LEU A 23 -2.66 0.19 -7.06
C LEU A 23 -3.08 1.21 -5.99
N ALA A 24 -4.14 1.98 -6.28
CA ALA A 24 -4.68 2.94 -5.32
C ALA A 24 -5.29 2.27 -4.08
N GLU A 25 -5.95 1.11 -4.23
CA GLU A 25 -6.46 0.31 -3.11
C GLU A 25 -5.31 -0.12 -2.19
N TRP A 26 -4.26 -0.72 -2.74
CA TRP A 26 -3.13 -1.20 -1.97
C TRP A 26 -2.31 -0.06 -1.35
N GLN A 27 -2.10 1.03 -2.07
CA GLN A 27 -1.49 2.24 -1.51
C GLN A 27 -2.22 2.70 -0.23
N ARG A 28 -3.56 2.75 -0.26
CA ARG A 28 -4.35 3.11 0.93
C ARG A 28 -4.22 2.10 2.04
N ARG A 29 -4.34 0.80 1.73
CA ARG A 29 -4.32 -0.28 2.74
C ARG A 29 -2.95 -0.39 3.42
N MET A 30 -1.87 -0.08 2.71
CA MET A 30 -0.51 -0.08 3.25
C MET A 30 -0.13 1.24 3.93
N GLY A 31 -1.06 2.21 4.06
CA GLY A 31 -0.79 3.49 4.71
C GLY A 31 0.10 4.44 3.89
N LEU A 32 0.28 4.19 2.60
CA LEU A 32 1.15 4.97 1.70
C LEU A 32 0.42 6.16 1.07
N GLY A 33 -0.66 6.66 1.68
CA GLY A 33 -1.50 7.72 1.09
C GLY A 33 -0.80 9.06 0.89
N ALA A 34 0.29 9.33 1.64
CA ALA A 34 1.12 10.52 1.47
C ALA A 34 2.15 10.39 0.34
N TRP A 35 2.35 9.19 -0.21
CA TRP A 35 3.34 8.94 -1.26
C TRP A 35 2.80 9.30 -2.64
N THR A 36 3.65 9.95 -3.44
CA THR A 36 3.37 10.15 -4.87
C THR A 36 3.90 8.96 -5.65
N LEU A 37 3.00 8.12 -6.16
CA LEU A 37 3.36 6.96 -6.97
C LEU A 37 3.33 7.31 -8.46
N ARG A 38 4.42 6.98 -9.17
CA ARG A 38 4.55 7.17 -10.62
C ARG A 38 4.65 5.80 -11.30
N PRO A 39 3.52 5.16 -11.64
CA PRO A 39 3.54 3.87 -12.32
C PRO A 39 3.96 4.00 -13.78
N ALA A 40 4.84 3.11 -14.23
CA ALA A 40 5.28 2.97 -15.61
C ALA A 40 5.17 1.51 -16.07
N TYR A 41 5.09 1.28 -17.38
CA TYR A 41 4.88 -0.06 -17.95
C TYR A 41 5.92 -0.37 -19.01
N LYS A 42 6.48 -1.57 -18.96
CA LYS A 42 7.44 -2.08 -19.97
C LYS A 42 6.99 -3.46 -20.48
N PRO A 43 7.28 -3.80 -21.75
CA PRO A 43 6.93 -5.11 -22.29
C PRO A 43 7.75 -6.23 -21.63
N LYS A 44 8.96 -5.90 -21.18
CA LYS A 44 9.90 -6.81 -20.52
C LYS A 44 10.68 -6.09 -19.44
N LEU A 45 10.90 -6.77 -18.33
CA LEU A 45 11.86 -6.44 -17.28
C LEU A 45 12.82 -7.62 -17.16
N ARG A 46 14.11 -7.38 -16.94
CA ARG A 46 15.12 -8.45 -16.88
C ARG A 46 14.97 -9.19 -15.55
N GLY A 47 14.43 -10.42 -15.60
CA GLY A 47 14.35 -11.31 -14.44
C GLY A 47 13.38 -10.87 -13.35
N ALA A 48 12.56 -9.84 -13.58
CA ALA A 48 11.65 -9.28 -12.61
C ALA A 48 10.25 -9.04 -13.20
N GLU A 49 9.27 -8.92 -12.32
CA GLU A 49 7.88 -8.63 -12.66
C GLU A 49 7.51 -7.16 -12.42
N GLY A 50 8.21 -6.52 -11.48
CA GLY A 50 8.22 -5.09 -11.26
C GLY A 50 9.61 -4.57 -10.89
N LEU A 51 9.69 -3.26 -10.68
CA LEU A 51 10.87 -2.57 -10.17
C LEU A 51 10.43 -1.27 -9.49
N ALA A 52 10.81 -1.08 -8.24
CA ALA A 52 10.62 0.14 -7.49
C ALA A 52 11.90 0.97 -7.46
N LYS A 53 11.76 2.29 -7.63
CA LYS A 53 12.80 3.27 -7.30
C LYS A 53 12.21 4.26 -6.32
N VAL A 54 12.69 4.21 -5.08
CA VAL A 54 12.15 4.96 -3.95
C VAL A 54 12.98 6.23 -3.72
N ASN A 55 12.31 7.34 -3.50
CA ASN A 55 12.91 8.60 -3.08
C ASN A 55 12.21 9.07 -1.79
N THR A 56 12.78 8.69 -0.65
CA THR A 56 12.27 8.99 0.69
C THR A 56 12.30 10.49 1.01
N GLY A 57 13.23 11.25 0.41
CA GLY A 57 13.34 12.71 0.63
C GLY A 57 12.14 13.52 0.12
N PHE A 58 11.40 12.99 -0.84
CA PHE A 58 10.21 13.64 -1.42
C PHE A 58 8.94 12.79 -1.32
N LEU A 59 9.00 11.64 -0.62
CA LEU A 59 7.94 10.63 -0.57
C LEU A 59 7.43 10.27 -1.98
N GLU A 60 8.34 10.08 -2.92
CA GLU A 60 8.03 9.69 -4.30
C GLU A 60 8.55 8.28 -4.59
N ALA A 61 7.79 7.51 -5.36
CA ALA A 61 8.24 6.21 -5.85
C ALA A 61 7.88 6.04 -7.32
N GLU A 62 8.87 5.69 -8.14
CA GLU A 62 8.68 5.26 -9.53
C GLU A 62 8.53 3.74 -9.54
N LEU A 63 7.37 3.25 -9.98
CA LEU A 63 7.04 1.83 -9.97
C LEU A 63 6.90 1.34 -11.42
N THR A 64 7.84 0.52 -11.89
CA THR A 64 7.80 -0.01 -13.25
C THR A 64 7.27 -1.44 -13.24
N PHE A 65 6.21 -1.72 -14.00
CA PHE A 65 5.62 -3.07 -14.08
C PHE A 65 5.81 -3.70 -15.46
N ARG A 66 5.99 -5.03 -15.49
CA ARG A 66 5.94 -5.81 -16.73
C ARG A 66 4.48 -5.94 -17.18
N GLN A 67 4.21 -5.69 -18.46
CA GLN A 67 2.84 -5.58 -18.96
C GLN A 67 2.02 -6.88 -18.90
N ASP A 68 2.67 -8.03 -19.08
CA ASP A 68 2.07 -9.37 -19.11
C ASP A 68 1.69 -9.91 -17.71
N VAL A 69 2.31 -9.43 -16.63
CA VAL A 69 2.03 -9.86 -15.25
C VAL A 69 0.71 -9.29 -14.73
N LEU A 70 0.17 -8.29 -15.43
CA LEU A 70 -1.10 -7.62 -15.12
C LEU A 70 -2.34 -8.43 -15.50
N VAL A 71 -2.31 -9.77 -15.38
CA VAL A 71 -3.48 -10.62 -15.66
C VAL A 71 -3.73 -11.65 -14.57
N GLU A 72 -2.70 -12.27 -13.97
CA GLU A 72 -2.89 -13.36 -12.98
C GLU A 72 -2.22 -13.13 -11.62
N ARG A 73 -1.16 -12.30 -11.51
CA ARG A 73 -0.43 -12.02 -10.26
C ARG A 73 -0.38 -10.54 -9.89
N GLY A 74 -1.27 -9.76 -10.49
CA GLY A 74 -1.30 -8.30 -10.42
C GLY A 74 -1.21 -7.73 -9.02
N ASP A 75 -2.04 -8.22 -8.09
CA ASP A 75 -2.07 -7.74 -6.71
C ASP A 75 -0.75 -8.03 -5.97
N VAL A 76 -0.17 -9.22 -6.14
CA VAL A 76 1.11 -9.60 -5.50
C VAL A 76 2.23 -8.70 -5.98
N VAL A 77 2.33 -8.45 -7.27
CA VAL A 77 3.39 -7.59 -7.81
C VAL A 77 3.20 -6.13 -7.41
N ILE A 78 1.97 -5.61 -7.41
CA ILE A 78 1.69 -4.27 -6.86
C ILE A 78 2.18 -4.17 -5.42
N VAL A 79 1.80 -5.13 -4.57
CA VAL A 79 2.16 -5.10 -3.15
C VAL A 79 3.65 -5.30 -2.96
N HIS A 80 4.30 -6.15 -3.76
CA HIS A 80 5.76 -6.32 -3.74
C HIS A 80 6.46 -4.97 -3.98
N GLU A 81 6.11 -4.28 -5.07
CA GLU A 81 6.73 -3.00 -5.41
C GLU A 81 6.40 -1.89 -4.39
N LEU A 82 5.22 -1.91 -3.79
CA LEU A 82 4.88 -0.99 -2.69
C LEU A 82 5.61 -1.34 -1.39
N THR A 83 5.96 -2.60 -1.17
CA THR A 83 6.65 -3.02 0.06
C THR A 83 8.08 -2.50 0.07
N HIS A 84 8.74 -2.42 -1.10
CA HIS A 84 10.04 -1.75 -1.26
C HIS A 84 10.09 -0.33 -0.65
N ILE A 85 8.99 0.43 -0.76
CA ILE A 85 8.86 1.76 -0.15
C ILE A 85 9.00 1.73 1.38
N LEU A 86 8.49 0.67 2.01
CA LEU A 86 8.48 0.51 3.47
C LEU A 86 9.77 -0.13 3.98
N THR A 87 10.39 -0.99 3.18
CA THR A 87 11.38 -1.93 3.68
C THR A 87 12.77 -1.75 3.13
N ASP A 88 13.01 -1.03 2.04
CA ASP A 88 14.34 -1.06 1.41
C ASP A 88 15.43 -0.47 2.31
N GLU A 89 15.24 0.72 2.86
CA GLU A 89 16.22 1.31 3.79
C GLU A 89 16.39 0.45 5.05
N TRP A 90 15.31 -0.14 5.56
CA TRP A 90 15.36 -1.05 6.70
C TRP A 90 16.06 -2.37 6.35
N ALA A 91 15.80 -2.93 5.18
CA ALA A 91 16.37 -4.19 4.70
C ALA A 91 17.86 -4.01 4.43
N GLU A 92 18.27 -2.89 3.83
CA GLU A 92 19.68 -2.53 3.66
C GLU A 92 20.40 -2.38 5.01
N ALA A 93 19.78 -1.67 5.96
CA ALA A 93 20.33 -1.52 7.30
C ALA A 93 20.44 -2.86 8.05
N MET A 94 19.39 -3.68 7.99
CA MET A 94 19.37 -5.02 8.60
C MET A 94 20.35 -5.96 7.92
N GLU A 95 20.50 -5.91 6.60
CA GLU A 95 21.45 -6.73 5.87
C GLU A 95 22.89 -6.36 6.23
N SER A 96 23.19 -5.08 6.46
CA SER A 96 24.48 -4.64 6.99
C SER A 96 24.75 -5.25 8.37
N VAL A 97 23.80 -5.14 9.31
CA VAL A 97 23.92 -5.71 10.66
C VAL A 97 24.10 -7.23 10.59
N ILE A 98 23.34 -7.92 9.74
CA ILE A 98 23.43 -9.38 9.57
C ILE A 98 24.80 -9.77 9.01
N LYS A 99 25.31 -9.07 8.00
CA LYS A 99 26.63 -9.32 7.41
C LYS A 99 27.75 -9.19 8.44
N ASP A 100 27.65 -8.21 9.32
CA ASP A 100 28.69 -7.90 10.31
C ASP A 100 28.61 -8.79 11.56
N MET A 101 27.40 -9.14 12.01
CA MET A 101 27.19 -9.79 13.32
C MET A 101 26.79 -11.26 13.25
N VAL A 102 26.22 -11.75 12.14
CA VAL A 102 25.69 -13.12 12.06
C VAL A 102 26.68 -14.03 11.30
N PRO A 103 27.08 -15.19 11.85
CA PRO A 103 27.93 -16.14 11.13
C PRO A 103 27.32 -16.58 9.78
N ARG A 104 28.14 -16.61 8.72
CA ARG A 104 27.72 -16.99 7.34
C ARG A 104 27.01 -18.34 7.23
N LYS A 105 27.28 -19.28 8.15
CA LYS A 105 26.58 -20.57 8.19
C LYS A 105 25.08 -20.38 8.50
N ILE A 106 24.77 -19.62 9.55
CA ILE A 106 23.39 -19.35 9.98
C ILE A 106 22.63 -18.55 8.92
N GLN A 107 23.29 -17.59 8.26
CA GLN A 107 22.67 -16.83 7.15
C GLN A 107 22.25 -17.74 5.99
N ARG A 108 23.04 -18.79 5.72
CA ARG A 108 22.74 -19.78 4.67
C ARG A 108 21.61 -20.69 5.07
N ASP A 109 21.67 -21.25 6.28
CA ASP A 109 20.66 -22.17 6.80
C ASP A 109 19.29 -21.45 6.90
N ALA A 110 19.25 -20.15 7.20
CA ALA A 110 18.03 -19.34 7.23
C ALA A 110 17.31 -19.28 5.87
N ARG A 111 18.04 -19.37 4.75
CA ARG A 111 17.44 -19.40 3.41
C ARG A 111 16.66 -20.68 3.14
N ASP A 112 16.96 -21.78 3.86
CA ASP A 112 16.25 -23.06 3.71
C ASP A 112 14.88 -23.05 4.39
N PHE A 113 14.61 -22.08 5.27
CA PHE A 113 13.31 -21.90 5.94
C PHE A 113 12.39 -20.92 5.22
N LEU A 114 12.93 -20.13 4.29
CA LEU A 114 12.11 -19.39 3.34
C LEU A 114 11.44 -20.40 2.39
N ARG A 115 10.17 -20.17 2.06
CA ARG A 115 9.52 -21.02 1.04
C ARG A 115 10.31 -20.89 -0.26
N PRO A 116 10.35 -21.93 -1.12
CA PRO A 116 11.12 -21.91 -2.37
C PRO A 116 10.78 -20.78 -3.36
N HIS A 117 9.77 -19.96 -3.07
CA HIS A 117 9.27 -18.85 -3.88
C HIS A 117 9.14 -17.55 -3.07
N GLU A 118 9.59 -17.50 -1.82
CA GLU A 118 9.60 -16.29 -0.98
C GLU A 118 11.08 -15.97 -0.68
N GLU A 119 11.84 -15.59 -1.71
CA GLU A 119 13.31 -15.49 -1.63
C GLU A 119 13.77 -14.23 -0.87
N SER A 120 12.85 -13.31 -0.57
CA SER A 120 13.15 -12.06 0.14
C SER A 120 12.09 -11.71 1.19
N VAL A 121 12.47 -10.88 2.17
CA VAL A 121 11.55 -10.35 3.19
C VAL A 121 10.41 -9.54 2.54
N VAL A 122 10.72 -8.81 1.47
CA VAL A 122 9.75 -8.05 0.67
C VAL A 122 8.69 -8.98 0.09
N GLU A 123 9.12 -10.09 -0.52
CA GLU A 123 8.24 -11.08 -1.13
C GLU A 123 7.37 -11.80 -0.08
N ALA A 124 7.94 -12.20 1.06
CA ALA A 124 7.20 -12.81 2.16
C ALA A 124 6.10 -11.88 2.72
N ILE A 125 6.42 -10.59 2.92
CA ILE A 125 5.47 -9.58 3.38
C ILE A 125 4.37 -9.37 2.33
N ALA A 126 4.72 -9.25 1.05
CA ALA A 126 3.75 -9.05 -0.02
C ALA A 126 2.75 -10.21 -0.10
N HIS A 127 3.23 -11.45 -0.05
CA HIS A 127 2.36 -12.63 -0.03
C HIS A 127 1.48 -12.72 1.23
N ALA A 128 1.98 -12.29 2.39
CA ALA A 128 1.17 -12.26 3.62
C ALA A 128 0.03 -11.22 3.53
N LEU A 129 0.32 -10.02 3.01
CA LEU A 129 -0.66 -8.95 2.83
C LEU A 129 -1.76 -9.32 1.83
N VAL A 130 -1.40 -9.95 0.71
CA VAL A 130 -2.41 -10.42 -0.26
C VAL A 130 -3.29 -11.53 0.34
N ARG A 131 -2.69 -12.52 1.02
CA ARG A 131 -3.44 -13.61 1.67
C ARG A 131 -4.44 -13.11 2.71
N THR A 132 -4.02 -12.17 3.56
CA THR A 132 -4.89 -11.60 4.60
C THR A 132 -6.05 -10.81 4.00
N ALA A 133 -5.83 -10.14 2.86
CA ALA A 133 -6.89 -9.44 2.15
C ALA A 133 -7.98 -10.36 1.58
N ASP A 134 -7.62 -11.52 1.05
CA ASP A 134 -8.60 -12.49 0.56
C ASP A 134 -9.47 -13.05 1.69
N VAL A 135 -8.87 -13.24 2.88
CA VAL A 135 -9.59 -13.63 4.10
C VAL A 135 -10.56 -12.52 4.54
N GLU A 136 -10.13 -11.25 4.54
CA GLU A 136 -11.01 -10.12 4.87
C GLU A 136 -12.18 -9.98 3.89
N ARG A 137 -11.94 -10.15 2.58
CA ARG A 137 -12.99 -10.12 1.56
C ARG A 137 -13.99 -11.26 1.74
N SER A 138 -13.49 -12.47 2.01
CA SER A 138 -14.33 -13.64 2.26
C SER A 138 -15.19 -13.46 3.52
N ASN A 139 -14.64 -12.86 4.58
CA ASN A 139 -15.35 -12.58 5.82
C ASN A 139 -16.39 -11.46 5.68
N ARG A 140 -16.19 -10.47 4.80
CA ARG A 140 -17.19 -9.42 4.50
C ARG A 140 -18.43 -9.94 3.78
N ILE A 141 -18.32 -11.03 3.02
CA ILE A 141 -19.46 -11.63 2.30
C ILE A 141 -20.35 -12.45 3.26
N VAL A 142 -19.79 -12.95 4.37
CA VAL A 142 -20.50 -13.79 5.34
C VAL A 142 -21.21 -12.97 6.44
N GLN A 143 -20.84 -11.70 6.64
CA GLN A 143 -21.55 -10.83 7.58
C GLN A 143 -22.79 -10.22 6.92
N PRO A 144 -24.03 -10.53 7.36
CA PRO A 144 -25.19 -9.76 6.94
C PRO A 144 -25.03 -8.31 7.42
N GLN A 145 -25.24 -7.35 6.53
CA GLN A 145 -25.36 -5.94 6.91
C GLN A 145 -26.40 -5.81 8.04
N PRO A 146 -26.14 -5.06 9.11
CA PRO A 146 -27.19 -4.75 10.06
C PRO A 146 -28.26 -3.96 9.33
N SER A 147 -29.43 -4.58 9.18
CA SER A 147 -30.62 -3.92 8.64
C SER A 147 -30.87 -2.66 9.46
N THR A 148 -30.86 -1.51 8.79
CA THR A 148 -31.22 -0.24 9.38
C THR A 148 -32.70 -0.31 9.76
N VAL A 149 -32.98 -0.62 11.03
CA VAL A 149 -34.34 -0.59 11.55
C VAL A 149 -34.76 0.87 11.73
N ALA A 150 -35.99 1.12 11.30
CA ALA A 150 -36.70 2.37 11.18
C ALA A 150 -36.67 3.33 12.39
N GLN A 151 -36.65 4.61 12.02
CA GLN A 151 -37.36 5.76 12.60
C GLN A 151 -37.81 5.71 14.08
N ALA A 152 -37.31 6.66 14.86
CA ALA A 152 -38.13 7.37 15.84
C ALA A 152 -38.08 8.87 15.52
N GLN A 153 -39.17 9.38 14.93
CA GLN A 153 -39.48 10.80 14.94
C GLN A 153 -39.82 11.20 16.38
N THR A 154 -39.12 12.18 16.95
CA THR A 154 -39.66 12.96 18.06
C THR A 154 -39.35 14.44 17.83
N LYS A 155 -40.45 15.18 17.67
CA LYS A 155 -40.58 16.63 17.57
C LYS A 155 -39.75 17.37 18.62
N GLU A 156 -39.00 18.36 18.15
CA GLU A 156 -38.69 19.55 18.96
C GLU A 156 -39.98 20.30 19.26
N THR A 157 -40.22 20.64 20.52
CA THR A 157 -40.86 21.92 20.87
C THR A 157 -40.46 22.33 22.28
N ALA A 158 -40.08 23.60 22.37
CA ALA A 158 -39.47 24.28 23.49
C ALA A 158 -40.34 24.38 24.75
N GLY A 159 -39.68 24.50 25.91
CA GLY A 159 -40.24 25.21 27.06
C GLY A 159 -39.83 24.70 28.43
N THR A 160 -38.73 25.21 28.98
CA THR A 160 -38.54 25.30 30.45
C THR A 160 -37.97 26.68 30.80
N PRO A 161 -38.63 27.47 31.68
CA PRO A 161 -38.15 28.78 32.09
C PRO A 161 -37.22 28.74 33.32
N VAL A 162 -36.18 29.57 33.25
CA VAL A 162 -35.56 30.47 34.25
C VAL A 162 -35.41 30.05 35.74
N ALA A 163 -34.17 30.20 36.23
CA ALA A 163 -33.70 30.82 37.50
C ALA A 163 -32.59 29.94 38.15
N ALA A 164 -31.47 30.42 38.69
CA ALA A 164 -30.95 31.76 38.95
C ALA A 164 -29.43 31.68 39.21
N GLY A 165 -28.72 32.78 38.93
CA GLY A 165 -27.64 33.29 39.78
C GLY A 165 -26.26 32.61 39.72
N SER A 166 -25.35 33.18 38.93
CA SER A 166 -24.25 34.03 39.43
C SER A 166 -23.24 34.32 38.32
N LYS A 167 -22.92 35.60 38.14
CA LYS A 167 -21.93 36.09 37.17
C LYS A 167 -20.50 35.97 37.73
N PRO A 168 -19.48 36.06 36.84
CA PRO A 168 -18.09 35.65 37.07
C PRO A 168 -17.21 36.82 37.49
N GLU A 169 -16.06 36.55 38.13
CA GLU A 169 -14.92 37.47 38.07
C GLU A 169 -13.55 36.78 38.26
N THR A 170 -12.76 36.88 37.19
CA THR A 170 -11.29 36.98 37.03
C THR A 170 -10.31 36.70 38.18
N ALA A 171 -9.26 35.93 37.88
CA ALA A 171 -7.86 36.37 38.03
C ALA A 171 -6.89 35.48 37.23
N LYS A 172 -5.91 36.14 36.57
CA LYS A 172 -4.79 35.57 35.80
C LYS A 172 -3.58 35.26 36.75
N PRO A 173 -2.48 34.66 36.24
CA PRO A 173 -1.58 33.77 36.99
C PRO A 173 -0.44 34.52 37.70
N GLY A 174 0.20 33.84 38.67
CA GLY A 174 1.47 34.25 39.27
C GLY A 174 2.43 33.07 39.34
N GLU A 175 3.60 33.23 38.73
CA GLU A 175 4.79 32.39 38.87
C GLU A 175 5.33 32.49 40.31
N GLY A 176 5.91 31.37 40.78
CA GLY A 176 6.66 31.25 42.03
C GLY A 176 7.30 29.87 42.10
#